data_AF-E6UB08-F1
#
_entry.id   AF-E6UB08-F1
#
_cell.length_a   1.000
_cell.length_b   1.000
_cell.length_c   1.000
_cell.angle_alpha   90.00
_cell.angle_beta   90.00
_cell.angle_gamma   90.00
#
_symmetry.space_group_name_H-M   'P 1'
#
loop_
_entity.id
_entity.type
_entity.pdbx_description
1 polymer ?
#
loop_
_entity_poly.entity_id
_entity_poly.type
_entity_poly.pdbx_seq_one_letter_code
_entity_poly.pdbx_strand_id
1 'polypeptide(L)'
;MGRSFKINHVLNADKQTKAQFKKQFTDMMKAKGYTSAKEDDAELCYELVFSADRKWVTILFEDDTEAKNKASAFARDLGMQVLSVELVDSDFAELTLFGLNGSPVDTMFLGEPYFDEVPEPSPLKWQTMLGIDWAKVEEIQQGDHTFAEDALCEFGEIIGCENMLAEYGNEGDNAVRVYFKKAGEKKLTYRTAYNKVFSEVLEPLGFVKTQTPLLYMRSRGDIIDLIKIEESRKDMFSSGEDTRLNRLIDVCFVASTLYEGWLERFFTSEKNTGLLVGTRKYIAKNQKEIEGSFEFVYDKEDPETLRTAVEQSVDYILKYVIPLFDEIIDVKTFLKNTYKFSYSGDLFPLYFLIDDHHEFILQENKEFFERAKNDPILSRIPDLSKSVEESTKELEDKIKAVIDDRNRYNEFLDKLSETKIKNLEYLKKQVIN
;
A
#
# COMPACT_ATOMS: atom_id res chain seq x y z
N MET A 1 -12.03 -14.16 -8.56
CA MET A 1 -12.61 -12.81 -8.53
C MET A 1 -12.02 -12.10 -9.72
N GLY A 2 -12.86 -11.62 -10.62
CA GLY A 2 -12.42 -10.84 -11.78
C GLY A 2 -11.87 -9.48 -11.35
N ARG A 3 -11.14 -8.85 -12.26
CA ARG A 3 -10.52 -7.54 -12.10
C ARG A 3 -11.43 -6.49 -12.73
N SER A 4 -11.47 -5.31 -12.10
CA SER A 4 -12.20 -4.15 -12.61
C SER A 4 -11.31 -2.92 -12.49
N PHE A 5 -11.26 -2.11 -13.54
CA PHE A 5 -10.52 -0.84 -13.56
C PHE A 5 -11.06 0.09 -14.64
N LYS A 6 -10.75 1.38 -14.51
CA LYS A 6 -11.02 2.37 -15.56
C LYS A 6 -9.76 3.16 -15.91
N ILE A 7 -9.53 3.39 -17.19
CA ILE A 7 -8.27 3.99 -17.66
C ILE A 7 -8.46 4.82 -18.91
N ASN A 8 -7.62 5.84 -19.07
CA ASN A 8 -7.64 6.73 -20.22
C ASN A 8 -6.32 6.64 -21.00
N HIS A 9 -6.41 6.34 -22.29
CA HIS A 9 -5.29 6.37 -23.22
C HIS A 9 -5.43 7.55 -24.18
N VAL A 10 -4.49 8.49 -24.14
CA VAL A 10 -4.44 9.64 -25.03
C VAL A 10 -3.63 9.29 -26.27
N LEU A 11 -4.19 9.50 -27.45
CA LEU A 11 -3.49 9.35 -28.72
C LEU A 11 -2.58 10.56 -28.96
N ASN A 12 -1.31 10.37 -28.65
CA ASN A 12 -0.23 11.32 -28.90
C ASN A 12 0.31 11.13 -30.33
N ALA A 13 -0.54 11.43 -31.33
CA ALA A 13 -0.26 11.17 -32.75
C ALA A 13 1.05 11.80 -33.25
N ASP A 14 1.39 13.00 -32.74
CA ASP A 14 2.63 13.72 -33.06
C ASP A 14 3.89 13.14 -32.37
N LYS A 15 3.72 12.08 -31.57
CA LYS A 15 4.78 11.40 -30.82
C LYS A 15 5.62 12.36 -29.97
N GLN A 16 4.95 13.31 -29.31
CA GLN A 16 5.58 14.24 -28.39
C GLN A 16 6.50 13.52 -27.40
N THR A 17 7.64 14.11 -27.10
CA THR A 17 8.53 13.63 -26.04
C THR A 17 7.86 13.71 -24.68
N LYS A 18 8.35 12.93 -23.70
CA LYS A 18 7.87 12.98 -22.31
C LYS A 18 7.82 14.41 -21.76
N ALA A 19 8.86 15.21 -22.04
CA ALA A 19 8.94 16.60 -21.60
C ALA A 19 7.89 17.51 -22.27
N GLN A 20 7.65 17.34 -23.56
CA GLN A 20 6.65 18.11 -24.30
C GLN A 20 5.23 17.81 -23.82
N PHE A 21 4.86 16.53 -23.74
CA PHE A 21 3.54 16.12 -23.27
C PHE A 21 3.33 16.53 -21.81
N LYS A 22 4.32 16.31 -20.93
CA LYS A 22 4.26 16.77 -19.52
C LYS A 22 4.00 18.27 -19.43
N LYS A 23 4.67 19.07 -20.26
CA LYS A 23 4.46 20.52 -20.30
C LYS A 23 3.02 20.85 -20.72
N GLN A 24 2.52 20.26 -21.81
CA GLN A 24 1.15 20.46 -22.28
C GLN A 24 0.12 20.05 -21.22
N PHE A 25 0.29 18.89 -20.59
CA PHE A 25 -0.56 18.42 -19.50
C PHE A 25 -0.51 19.38 -18.29
N THR A 26 0.68 19.88 -17.94
CA THR A 26 0.83 20.86 -16.86
C THR A 26 0.13 22.18 -17.18
N ASP A 27 0.20 22.64 -18.43
CA ASP A 27 -0.45 23.88 -18.86
C ASP A 27 -1.99 23.72 -18.92
N MET A 28 -2.49 22.54 -19.31
CA MET A 28 -3.91 22.16 -19.18
C MET A 28 -4.37 22.25 -17.71
N MET A 29 -3.60 21.69 -16.78
CA MET A 29 -3.92 21.75 -15.35
C MET A 29 -3.89 23.21 -14.82
N LYS A 30 -2.95 24.04 -15.29
CA LYS A 30 -2.94 25.48 -14.96
C LYS A 30 -4.18 26.21 -15.43
N ALA A 31 -4.66 25.94 -16.63
CA ALA A 31 -5.89 26.53 -17.15
C ALA A 31 -7.12 26.14 -16.30
N LYS A 32 -7.07 24.98 -15.62
CA LYS A 32 -8.08 24.51 -14.66
C LYS A 32 -7.88 25.05 -13.24
N GLY A 33 -6.96 26.00 -13.04
CA GLY A 33 -6.70 26.63 -11.75
C GLY A 33 -5.77 25.84 -10.83
N TYR A 34 -4.94 24.95 -11.36
CA TYR A 34 -3.92 24.24 -10.58
C TYR A 34 -2.52 24.81 -10.79
N THR A 35 -1.60 24.52 -9.87
CA THR A 35 -0.17 24.74 -10.05
C THR A 35 0.58 23.44 -9.79
N SER A 36 1.76 23.29 -10.40
CA SER A 36 2.66 22.20 -10.04
C SER A 36 3.01 22.27 -8.55
N ALA A 37 3.01 21.11 -7.91
CA ALA A 37 3.35 20.94 -6.51
C ALA A 37 4.53 19.98 -6.35
N LYS A 38 5.13 19.98 -5.17
CA LYS A 38 5.91 18.83 -4.71
C LYS A 38 4.93 17.72 -4.31
N GLU A 39 5.42 16.50 -4.29
CA GLU A 39 4.63 15.33 -3.90
C GLU A 39 3.94 15.52 -2.53
N ASP A 40 4.64 16.08 -1.53
CA ASP A 40 4.10 16.29 -0.19
C ASP A 40 2.98 17.35 -0.10
N ASP A 41 2.94 18.25 -1.07
CA ASP A 41 2.02 19.39 -1.14
C ASP A 41 0.85 19.13 -2.13
N ALA A 42 0.82 17.96 -2.76
CA ALA A 42 -0.08 17.66 -3.86
C ALA A 42 -1.48 17.29 -3.38
N GLU A 43 -2.49 17.79 -4.07
CA GLU A 43 -3.90 17.38 -3.92
C GLU A 43 -4.29 16.35 -4.99
N LEU A 44 -3.65 16.43 -6.15
CA LEU A 44 -3.83 15.52 -7.27
C LEU A 44 -2.48 14.97 -7.72
N CYS A 45 -2.43 13.67 -7.94
CA CYS A 45 -1.33 12.98 -8.59
C CYS A 45 -1.85 12.30 -9.85
N TYR A 46 -1.14 12.51 -10.97
CA TYR A 46 -1.33 11.74 -12.18
C TYR A 46 -0.02 11.05 -12.54
N GLU A 47 -0.13 9.84 -13.06
CA GLU A 47 0.99 9.10 -13.63
C GLU A 47 0.78 8.98 -15.14
N LEU A 48 1.77 9.47 -15.88
CA LEU A 48 1.75 9.53 -17.35
C LEU A 48 2.66 8.42 -17.88
N VAL A 49 2.06 7.34 -18.39
CA VAL A 49 2.79 6.16 -18.88
C VAL A 49 2.86 6.18 -20.39
N PHE A 50 4.06 6.26 -20.93
CA PHE A 50 4.28 6.41 -22.37
C PHE A 50 4.46 5.04 -23.04
N SER A 51 3.84 4.85 -24.21
CA SER A 51 4.19 3.73 -25.07
C SER A 51 5.64 3.85 -25.56
N ALA A 52 6.27 2.73 -25.90
CA ALA A 52 7.64 2.63 -26.40
C ALA A 52 7.85 3.50 -27.63
N ASP A 53 6.85 3.55 -28.52
CA ASP A 53 6.87 4.38 -29.73
C ASP A 53 6.31 5.81 -29.52
N ARG A 54 5.85 6.11 -28.30
CA ARG A 54 5.21 7.35 -27.83
C ARG A 54 3.91 7.73 -28.52
N LYS A 55 3.31 6.84 -29.31
CA LYS A 55 1.98 7.06 -29.93
C LYS A 55 0.88 7.19 -28.87
N TRP A 56 1.04 6.55 -27.71
CA TRP A 56 0.06 6.56 -26.65
C TRP A 56 0.65 7.10 -25.34
N VAL A 57 -0.16 7.88 -24.63
CA VAL A 57 0.10 8.26 -23.23
C VAL A 57 -1.09 7.84 -22.39
N THR A 58 -0.85 6.90 -21.49
CA THR A 58 -1.85 6.39 -20.56
C THR A 58 -1.84 7.25 -19.31
N ILE A 59 -2.99 7.80 -18.94
CA ILE A 59 -3.15 8.69 -17.79
C ILE A 59 -3.81 7.91 -16.67
N LEU A 60 -3.04 7.65 -15.62
CA LEU A 60 -3.45 6.96 -14.40
C LEU A 60 -3.59 7.98 -13.26
N PHE A 61 -4.54 7.73 -12.38
CA PHE A 61 -4.77 8.51 -11.15
C PHE A 61 -5.45 7.62 -10.13
N GLU A 62 -5.31 7.98 -8.85
CA GLU A 62 -5.73 7.16 -7.72
C GLU A 62 -7.23 6.80 -7.74
N ASP A 63 -8.09 7.70 -8.21
CA ASP A 63 -9.55 7.48 -8.28
C ASP A 63 -10.04 7.35 -9.71
N ASP A 64 -9.98 6.12 -10.23
CA ASP A 64 -10.37 5.76 -11.58
C ASP A 64 -11.89 5.83 -11.83
N THR A 65 -12.72 5.96 -10.80
CA THR A 65 -14.18 6.07 -10.95
C THR A 65 -14.59 7.28 -11.82
N GLU A 66 -13.76 8.32 -11.83
CA GLU A 66 -13.95 9.51 -12.66
C GLU A 66 -13.36 9.39 -14.08
N ALA A 67 -12.80 8.25 -14.47
CA ALA A 67 -12.05 8.14 -15.72
C ALA A 67 -12.84 8.52 -16.95
N LYS A 68 -14.08 8.03 -17.08
CA LYS A 68 -14.97 8.36 -18.19
C LYS A 68 -15.32 9.85 -18.24
N ASN A 69 -15.54 10.48 -17.08
CA ASN A 69 -15.79 11.93 -16.98
C ASN A 69 -14.54 12.75 -17.37
N LYS A 70 -13.36 12.28 -16.96
CA LYS A 70 -12.09 12.93 -17.29
C LYS A 70 -11.67 12.73 -18.75
N ALA A 71 -12.06 11.62 -19.39
CA ALA A 71 -11.75 11.33 -20.79
C ALA A 71 -12.18 12.48 -21.73
N SER A 72 -13.41 12.96 -21.56
CA SER A 72 -13.95 14.11 -22.29
C SER A 72 -13.11 15.37 -22.08
N ALA A 73 -12.76 15.66 -20.83
CA ALA A 73 -11.95 16.83 -20.49
C ALA A 73 -10.52 16.72 -21.05
N PHE A 74 -9.88 15.57 -20.94
CA PHE A 74 -8.56 15.33 -21.51
C PHE A 74 -8.57 15.50 -23.02
N ALA A 75 -9.56 14.92 -23.71
CA ALA A 75 -9.64 15.02 -25.15
C ALA A 75 -9.79 16.47 -25.62
N ARG A 76 -10.70 17.22 -25.01
CA ARG A 76 -10.93 18.64 -25.31
C ARG A 76 -9.74 19.52 -24.96
N ASP A 77 -9.22 19.39 -23.75
CA ASP A 77 -8.28 20.37 -23.19
C ASP A 77 -6.82 20.08 -23.62
N LEU A 78 -6.49 18.83 -23.95
CA LEU A 78 -5.25 18.50 -24.65
C LEU A 78 -5.38 18.66 -26.17
N GLY A 79 -6.60 18.74 -26.71
CA GLY A 79 -6.85 18.75 -28.14
C GLY A 79 -6.37 17.45 -28.81
N MET A 80 -6.60 16.31 -28.16
CA MET A 80 -6.15 14.98 -28.58
C MET A 80 -7.32 14.00 -28.52
N GLN A 81 -7.23 12.90 -29.28
CA GLN A 81 -8.22 11.83 -29.15
C GLN A 81 -7.93 11.01 -27.90
N VAL A 82 -8.97 10.50 -27.25
CA VAL A 82 -8.85 9.69 -26.03
C VAL A 82 -9.67 8.42 -26.18
N LEU A 83 -9.06 7.29 -25.83
CA LEU A 83 -9.71 6.02 -25.64
C LEU A 83 -9.89 5.79 -24.13
N SER A 84 -11.13 5.79 -23.66
CA SER A 84 -11.47 5.39 -22.30
C SER A 84 -11.79 3.90 -22.30
N VAL A 85 -11.21 3.15 -21.37
CA VAL A 85 -11.47 1.72 -21.18
C VAL A 85 -12.03 1.51 -19.78
N GLU A 86 -13.09 0.73 -19.67
CA GLU A 86 -13.69 0.27 -18.42
C GLU A 86 -13.79 -1.26 -18.46
N LEU A 87 -12.99 -1.93 -17.65
CA LEU A 87 -13.04 -3.39 -17.48
C LEU A 87 -14.02 -3.72 -16.34
N VAL A 88 -14.95 -4.63 -16.60
CA VAL A 88 -16.03 -5.00 -15.68
C VAL A 88 -15.91 -6.49 -15.34
N ASP A 89 -15.45 -6.75 -14.11
CA ASP A 89 -15.37 -8.06 -13.45
C ASP A 89 -14.68 -9.16 -14.29
N SER A 90 -13.76 -8.76 -15.17
CA SER A 90 -13.10 -9.59 -16.20
C SER A 90 -14.02 -10.20 -17.27
N ASP A 91 -15.33 -9.95 -17.23
CA ASP A 91 -16.30 -10.54 -18.16
C ASP A 91 -16.36 -9.77 -19.48
N PHE A 92 -16.27 -8.44 -19.41
CA PHE A 92 -16.19 -7.59 -20.60
C PHE A 92 -15.48 -6.27 -20.34
N ALA A 93 -15.08 -5.60 -21.41
CA ALA A 93 -14.54 -4.26 -21.41
C ALA A 93 -15.37 -3.34 -22.30
N GLU A 94 -15.75 -2.17 -21.79
CA GLU A 94 -16.31 -1.07 -22.56
C GLU A 94 -15.18 -0.12 -23.02
N LEU A 95 -15.08 0.11 -24.32
CA LEU A 95 -14.12 1.01 -24.94
C LEU A 95 -14.87 2.19 -25.57
N THR A 96 -14.67 3.41 -25.06
CA THR A 96 -15.29 4.62 -25.59
C THR A 96 -14.25 5.54 -26.24
N LEU A 97 -14.46 5.91 -27.50
CA LEU A 97 -13.65 6.90 -28.20
C LEU A 97 -14.17 8.32 -27.99
N PHE A 98 -13.27 9.24 -27.67
CA PHE A 98 -13.53 10.67 -27.58
C PHE A 98 -12.78 11.43 -28.66
N GLY A 99 -13.49 12.32 -29.34
CA GLY A 99 -12.92 13.23 -30.34
C GLY A 99 -12.23 14.44 -29.72
N LEU A 100 -11.56 15.24 -30.56
CA LEU A 100 -10.76 16.41 -30.14
C LEU A 100 -11.55 17.48 -29.37
N ASN A 101 -12.88 17.49 -29.47
CA ASN A 101 -13.76 18.41 -28.76
C ASN A 101 -14.25 17.88 -27.40
N GLY A 102 -13.87 16.65 -27.04
CA GLY A 102 -14.32 15.97 -25.83
C GLY A 102 -15.67 15.25 -25.96
N SER A 103 -16.30 15.22 -27.12
CA SER A 103 -17.54 14.47 -27.32
C SER A 103 -17.24 12.97 -27.56
N PRO A 104 -18.05 12.05 -27.00
CA PRO A 104 -17.97 10.64 -27.34
C PRO A 104 -18.33 10.48 -28.83
N VAL A 105 -17.51 9.71 -29.53
CA VAL A 105 -17.63 9.47 -30.97
C VAL A 105 -18.29 8.12 -31.23
N ASP A 106 -17.87 7.09 -30.50
CA ASP A 106 -18.35 5.72 -30.63
C ASP A 106 -17.94 4.88 -29.41
N THR A 107 -18.63 3.76 -29.19
CA THR A 107 -18.35 2.80 -28.13
C THR A 107 -18.31 1.39 -28.71
N MET A 108 -17.41 0.56 -28.21
CA MET A 108 -17.26 -0.85 -28.54
C MET A 108 -17.16 -1.68 -27.26
N PHE A 109 -17.55 -2.94 -27.34
CA PHE A 109 -17.41 -3.91 -26.25
C PHE A 109 -16.54 -5.08 -26.69
N LEU A 110 -15.70 -5.57 -25.79
CA LEU A 110 -14.93 -6.82 -25.91
C LEU A 110 -15.33 -7.74 -24.76
N GLY A 111 -15.57 -9.02 -25.03
CA GLY A 111 -16.13 -9.97 -24.04
C GLY A 111 -17.66 -10.06 -24.11
N GLU A 112 -18.30 -10.48 -23.01
CA GLU A 112 -19.75 -10.72 -22.94
C GLU A 112 -20.46 -9.71 -22.02
N PRO A 113 -20.99 -8.59 -22.54
CA PRO A 113 -21.69 -7.60 -21.74
C PRO A 113 -23.02 -8.11 -21.19
N TYR A 114 -23.40 -7.69 -19.99
CA TYR A 114 -24.67 -8.07 -19.36
C TYR A 114 -25.91 -7.32 -19.89
N PHE A 115 -25.85 -6.81 -21.12
CA PHE A 115 -26.93 -6.00 -21.70
C PHE A 115 -27.77 -6.83 -22.68
N ASP A 116 -29.09 -6.60 -22.69
CA ASP A 116 -29.99 -7.24 -23.65
C ASP A 116 -29.72 -6.81 -25.10
N GLU A 117 -29.28 -5.56 -25.30
CA GLU A 117 -28.86 -5.01 -26.59
C GLU A 117 -27.48 -4.36 -26.45
N VAL A 118 -26.50 -4.91 -27.15
CA VAL A 118 -25.14 -4.36 -27.20
C VAL A 118 -25.04 -3.43 -28.42
N PRO A 119 -24.73 -2.14 -28.23
CA PRO A 119 -24.53 -1.22 -29.35
C PRO A 119 -23.43 -1.70 -30.29
N GLU A 120 -23.74 -1.82 -31.58
CA GLU A 120 -22.74 -2.16 -32.58
C GLU A 120 -21.81 -0.96 -32.85
N PRO A 121 -20.48 -1.14 -32.74
CA PRO A 121 -19.53 -0.09 -33.07
C PRO A 121 -19.55 0.18 -34.59
N SER A 122 -19.21 1.41 -34.97
CA SER A 122 -19.09 1.82 -36.37
C SER A 122 -17.66 1.60 -36.89
N PRO A 123 -17.41 0.58 -37.75
CA PRO A 123 -16.06 0.25 -38.22
C PRO A 123 -15.31 1.46 -38.78
N LEU A 124 -16.01 2.25 -39.59
CA LEU A 124 -15.46 3.43 -40.25
C LEU A 124 -14.91 4.45 -39.26
N LYS A 125 -15.57 4.68 -38.12
CA LYS A 125 -15.12 5.66 -37.12
C LYS A 125 -13.82 5.21 -36.46
N TRP A 126 -13.76 3.95 -36.04
CA TRP A 126 -12.58 3.37 -35.39
C TRP A 126 -11.38 3.32 -36.35
N GLN A 127 -11.60 2.88 -37.59
CA GLN A 127 -10.56 2.89 -38.64
C GLN A 127 -10.04 4.31 -38.90
N THR A 128 -10.96 5.29 -39.02
CA THR A 128 -10.59 6.68 -39.30
C THR A 128 -9.80 7.33 -38.17
N MET A 129 -10.17 7.06 -36.91
CA MET A 129 -9.52 7.68 -35.76
C MET A 129 -8.19 7.00 -35.39
N LEU A 130 -8.16 5.67 -35.38
CA LEU A 130 -7.01 4.92 -34.86
C LEU A 130 -6.07 4.40 -35.96
N GLY A 131 -6.50 4.41 -37.23
CA GLY A 131 -5.74 3.89 -38.35
C GLY A 131 -5.59 2.37 -38.32
N ILE A 132 -6.61 1.66 -37.84
CA ILE A 132 -6.57 0.21 -37.62
C ILE A 132 -7.23 -0.58 -38.75
N ASP A 133 -6.89 -1.87 -38.82
CA ASP A 133 -7.61 -2.84 -39.64
C ASP A 133 -8.78 -3.41 -38.83
N TRP A 134 -10.00 -3.18 -39.30
CA TRP A 134 -11.20 -3.58 -38.59
C TRP A 134 -11.42 -5.08 -38.60
N ALA A 135 -10.97 -5.79 -39.63
CA ALA A 135 -11.11 -7.24 -39.70
C ALA A 135 -10.42 -7.94 -38.51
N LYS A 136 -9.29 -7.40 -38.05
CA LYS A 136 -8.60 -7.91 -36.86
C LYS A 136 -9.35 -7.62 -35.55
N VAL A 137 -10.11 -6.51 -35.51
CA VAL A 137 -10.96 -6.20 -34.35
C VAL A 137 -12.14 -7.16 -34.30
N GLU A 138 -12.75 -7.47 -35.45
CA GLU A 138 -13.82 -8.47 -35.56
C GLU A 138 -13.34 -9.86 -35.12
N GLU A 139 -12.11 -10.25 -35.46
CA GLU A 139 -11.49 -11.50 -35.00
C GLU A 139 -11.40 -11.56 -33.46
N ILE A 140 -11.01 -10.46 -32.79
CA ILE A 140 -10.97 -10.39 -31.32
C ILE A 140 -12.39 -10.44 -30.73
N GLN A 141 -13.34 -9.71 -31.31
CA GLN A 141 -14.73 -9.70 -30.81
C GLN A 141 -15.40 -11.09 -30.92
N GLN A 142 -14.98 -11.90 -31.90
CA GLN A 142 -15.47 -13.26 -32.12
C GLN A 142 -14.59 -14.33 -31.47
N GLY A 143 -13.49 -13.94 -30.85
CA GLY A 143 -12.53 -14.82 -30.19
C GLY A 143 -13.10 -15.47 -28.93
N ASP A 144 -12.63 -16.67 -28.62
CA ASP A 144 -12.98 -17.40 -27.39
C ASP A 144 -12.05 -16.98 -26.26
N HIS A 145 -12.27 -15.77 -25.73
CA HIS A 145 -11.50 -15.24 -24.61
C HIS A 145 -12.19 -15.60 -23.29
N THR A 146 -11.48 -16.29 -22.41
CA THR A 146 -11.99 -16.59 -21.06
C THR A 146 -12.08 -15.32 -20.20
N PHE A 147 -11.22 -14.33 -20.46
CA PHE A 147 -11.19 -13.05 -19.75
C PHE A 147 -11.07 -11.89 -20.75
N ALA A 148 -11.79 -10.80 -20.48
CA ALA A 148 -11.78 -9.62 -21.34
C ALA A 148 -10.41 -8.90 -21.38
N GLU A 149 -9.56 -9.14 -20.38
CA GLU A 149 -8.17 -8.68 -20.36
C GLU A 149 -7.34 -9.22 -21.53
N ASP A 150 -7.57 -10.47 -21.94
CA ASP A 150 -6.86 -11.08 -23.06
C ASP A 150 -7.25 -10.38 -24.37
N ALA A 151 -8.56 -10.18 -24.58
CA ALA A 151 -9.09 -9.42 -25.71
C ALA A 151 -8.57 -7.97 -25.72
N LEU A 152 -8.47 -7.31 -24.57
CA LEU A 152 -7.90 -5.96 -24.44
C LEU A 152 -6.41 -5.92 -24.80
N CYS A 153 -5.63 -6.93 -24.41
CA CYS A 153 -4.21 -7.02 -24.78
C CYS A 153 -4.05 -7.16 -26.29
N GLU A 154 -4.80 -8.06 -26.93
CA GLU A 154 -4.78 -8.25 -28.38
C GLU A 154 -5.22 -6.97 -29.11
N PHE A 155 -6.25 -6.29 -28.60
CA PHE A 155 -6.67 -4.99 -29.15
C PHE A 155 -5.57 -3.94 -29.00
N GLY A 156 -4.90 -3.90 -27.84
CA GLY A 156 -3.73 -3.09 -27.58
C GLY A 156 -2.62 -3.28 -28.61
N GLU A 157 -2.34 -4.53 -29.00
CA GLU A 157 -1.36 -4.84 -30.05
C GLU A 157 -1.76 -4.26 -31.41
N ILE A 158 -3.04 -4.32 -31.78
CA ILE A 158 -3.55 -3.73 -33.04
C ILE A 158 -3.34 -2.20 -33.06
N ILE A 159 -3.66 -1.50 -31.97
CA ILE A 159 -3.56 -0.04 -31.91
C ILE A 159 -2.13 0.45 -31.57
N GLY A 160 -1.25 -0.46 -31.16
CA GLY A 160 0.10 -0.18 -30.68
C GLY A 160 0.14 0.47 -29.29
N CYS A 161 -0.79 0.10 -28.41
CA CYS A 161 -0.85 0.52 -27.02
C CYS A 161 -0.61 -0.70 -26.11
N GLU A 162 0.61 -0.84 -25.59
CA GLU A 162 0.98 -1.93 -24.68
C GLU A 162 0.53 -1.69 -23.23
N ASN A 163 0.04 -0.49 -22.92
CA ASN A 163 -0.33 -0.07 -21.56
C ASN A 163 -1.83 -0.26 -21.26
N MET A 164 -2.55 -1.09 -22.02
CA MET A 164 -4.01 -1.29 -21.90
C MET A 164 -4.45 -1.71 -20.50
N LEU A 165 -3.60 -2.45 -19.78
CA LEU A 165 -3.88 -2.98 -18.44
C LEU A 165 -3.05 -2.28 -17.35
N ALA A 166 -2.49 -1.10 -17.62
CA ALA A 166 -1.63 -0.39 -16.67
C ALA A 166 -2.40 -0.01 -15.39
N GLU A 167 -1.73 -0.06 -14.24
CA GLU A 167 -2.30 0.31 -12.94
C GLU A 167 -1.57 1.50 -12.35
N TYR A 168 -2.32 2.33 -11.62
CA TYR A 168 -1.74 3.41 -10.85
C TYR A 168 -0.72 2.87 -9.84
N GLY A 169 0.47 3.48 -9.77
CA GLY A 169 1.57 2.95 -8.97
C GLY A 169 2.66 2.25 -9.79
N ASN A 170 2.66 2.38 -11.12
CA ASN A 170 3.66 1.74 -11.98
C ASN A 170 5.00 2.51 -11.90
N GLU A 171 6.03 1.87 -11.38
CA GLU A 171 7.37 2.46 -11.20
C GLU A 171 8.29 2.27 -12.40
N GLY A 172 7.74 1.97 -13.58
CA GLY A 172 8.52 1.77 -14.81
C GLY A 172 9.21 3.05 -15.31
N ASP A 173 10.37 2.89 -15.96
CA ASP A 173 11.13 3.99 -16.58
C ASP A 173 10.31 4.79 -17.62
N ASN A 174 9.24 4.20 -18.16
CA ASN A 174 8.33 4.84 -19.11
C ASN A 174 7.24 5.71 -18.45
N ALA A 175 7.12 5.69 -17.12
CA ALA A 175 6.16 6.48 -16.36
C ALA A 175 6.76 7.81 -15.87
N VAL A 176 5.92 8.84 -15.77
CA VAL A 176 6.28 10.13 -15.15
C VAL A 176 5.14 10.58 -14.24
N ARG A 177 5.42 10.75 -12.95
CA ARG A 177 4.46 11.34 -12.01
C ARG A 177 4.46 12.86 -12.07
N VAL A 178 3.26 13.43 -11.99
CA VAL A 178 3.01 14.86 -11.94
C VAL A 178 2.04 15.19 -10.83
N TYR A 179 2.40 16.21 -10.06
CA TYR A 179 1.74 16.58 -8.83
C TYR A 179 1.17 17.99 -8.95
N PHE A 180 -0.08 18.16 -8.53
CA PHE A 180 -0.80 19.42 -8.65
C PHE A 180 -1.53 19.76 -7.35
N LYS A 181 -1.64 21.07 -7.09
CA LYS A 181 -2.51 21.63 -6.06
C LYS A 181 -3.27 22.83 -6.61
N LYS A 182 -4.45 23.10 -6.09
CA LYS A 182 -5.25 24.24 -6.53
C LYS A 182 -4.54 25.56 -6.24
N ALA A 183 -4.58 26.48 -7.19
CA ALA A 183 -3.87 27.75 -7.10
C ALA A 183 -4.53 28.64 -6.04
N GLY A 184 -3.75 29.06 -5.04
CA GLY A 184 -4.18 30.01 -4.01
C GLY A 184 -4.91 29.41 -2.79
N GLU A 185 -5.24 28.12 -2.80
CA GLU A 185 -5.76 27.41 -1.63
C GLU A 185 -4.64 26.62 -0.96
N LYS A 186 -4.48 26.77 0.36
CA LYS A 186 -3.75 25.82 1.20
C LYS A 186 -4.82 24.96 1.90
N LYS A 187 -5.40 24.00 1.21
CA LYS A 187 -6.24 22.98 1.86
C LYS A 187 -5.30 22.07 2.67
N LEU A 188 -5.64 21.75 3.91
CA LEU A 188 -4.91 20.75 4.69
C LEU A 188 -5.12 19.40 3.99
N THR A 189 -4.08 18.82 3.40
CA THR A 189 -4.12 17.46 2.86
C THR A 189 -3.65 16.48 3.93
N TYR A 190 -4.06 15.21 3.83
CA TYR A 190 -3.58 14.16 4.73
C TYR A 190 -2.05 14.12 4.79
N ARG A 191 -1.38 14.21 3.64
CA ARG A 191 0.09 14.20 3.57
C ARG A 191 0.73 15.42 4.23
N THR A 192 0.12 16.60 4.10
CA THR A 192 0.56 17.80 4.82
C THR A 192 0.36 17.65 6.33
N ALA A 193 -0.80 17.14 6.74
CA ALA A 193 -1.09 16.85 8.14
C ALA A 193 -0.12 15.79 8.69
N TYR A 194 0.20 14.77 7.90
CA TYR A 194 1.13 13.71 8.26
C TYR A 194 2.54 14.27 8.50
N ASN A 195 3.02 15.07 7.56
CA ASN A 195 4.37 15.62 7.60
C ASN A 195 4.57 16.69 8.66
N LYS A 196 3.50 17.32 9.13
CA LYS A 196 3.56 18.39 10.12
C LYS A 196 3.19 17.89 11.50
N VAL A 197 1.99 17.34 11.66
CA VAL A 197 1.42 17.01 12.98
C VAL A 197 2.12 15.81 13.60
N PHE A 198 2.28 14.70 12.88
CA PHE A 198 2.98 13.54 13.46
C PHE A 198 4.47 13.82 13.67
N SER A 199 5.12 14.61 12.80
CA SER A 199 6.53 14.96 12.97
C SER A 199 6.75 15.81 14.23
N GLU A 200 5.91 16.83 14.43
CA GLU A 200 5.94 17.69 15.63
C GLU A 200 5.79 16.88 16.94
N VAL A 201 5.09 15.75 16.90
CA VAL A 201 4.86 14.88 18.06
C VAL A 201 5.92 13.79 18.23
N LEU A 202 6.30 13.11 17.14
CA LEU A 202 7.13 11.92 17.19
C LEU A 202 8.63 12.23 17.20
N GLU A 203 9.07 13.31 16.53
CA GLU A 203 10.49 13.69 16.52
C GLU A 203 11.04 14.00 17.92
N PRO A 204 10.33 14.73 18.81
CA PRO A 204 10.77 14.92 20.20
C PRO A 204 10.91 13.62 21.00
N LEU A 205 10.21 12.56 20.60
CA LEU A 205 10.29 11.24 21.22
C LEU A 205 11.44 10.38 20.65
N GLY A 206 12.21 10.91 19.71
CA GLY A 206 13.36 10.24 19.08
C GLY A 206 13.01 9.44 17.83
N PHE A 207 11.79 9.60 17.28
CA PHE A 207 11.45 8.99 15.99
C PHE A 207 12.00 9.83 14.83
N VAL A 208 12.40 9.15 13.76
CA VAL A 208 12.85 9.74 12.50
C VAL A 208 12.05 9.20 11.34
N LYS A 209 11.85 10.01 10.30
CA LYS A 209 11.24 9.58 9.05
C LYS A 209 12.17 8.64 8.29
N THR A 210 11.58 7.68 7.60
CA THR A 210 12.31 6.73 6.77
C THR A 210 12.07 6.97 5.28
N GLN A 211 12.93 6.44 4.41
CA GLN A 211 12.76 6.46 2.96
C GLN A 211 11.50 5.70 2.53
N THR A 212 11.07 4.71 3.31
CA THR A 212 9.76 4.09 3.15
C THR A 212 8.66 5.11 3.49
N PRO A 213 7.72 5.38 2.55
CA PRO A 213 6.66 6.35 2.77
C PRO A 213 5.86 6.06 4.03
N LEU A 214 5.50 7.13 4.73
CA LEU A 214 4.60 7.12 5.88
C LEU A 214 5.05 6.31 7.10
N LEU A 215 6.34 5.98 7.18
CA LEU A 215 6.94 5.19 8.26
C LEU A 215 7.89 6.04 9.12
N TYR A 216 7.67 5.99 10.43
CA TYR A 216 8.56 6.49 11.47
C TYR A 216 9.29 5.34 12.17
N MET A 217 10.54 5.59 12.54
CA MET A 217 11.37 4.65 13.27
C MET A 217 12.05 5.32 14.46
N ARG A 218 12.13 4.63 15.59
CA ARG A 218 12.97 5.02 16.73
C ARG A 218 13.87 3.86 17.13
N SER A 219 15.19 4.07 17.18
CA SER A 219 16.15 3.07 17.66
C SER A 219 16.54 3.35 19.11
N ARG A 220 16.46 2.35 19.98
CA ARG A 220 16.77 2.42 21.41
C ARG A 220 17.66 1.25 21.81
N GLY A 221 18.97 1.44 21.66
CA GLY A 221 19.94 0.35 21.86
C GLY A 221 19.73 -0.76 20.83
N ASP A 222 19.30 -1.93 21.30
CA ASP A 222 19.07 -3.10 20.44
C ASP A 222 17.63 -3.23 19.94
N ILE A 223 16.74 -2.34 20.41
CA ILE A 223 15.33 -2.30 20.06
C ILE A 223 15.07 -1.26 18.97
N ILE A 224 14.12 -1.58 18.10
CA ILE A 224 13.62 -0.70 17.05
C ILE A 224 12.11 -0.63 17.19
N ASP A 225 11.58 0.58 17.34
CA ASP A 225 10.16 0.86 17.29
C ASP A 225 9.79 1.37 15.91
N LEU A 226 8.70 0.87 15.35
CA LEU A 226 8.20 1.23 14.03
C LEU A 226 6.74 1.64 14.11
N ILE A 227 6.40 2.81 13.55
CA ILE A 227 5.02 3.30 13.42
C ILE A 227 4.78 3.67 11.96
N LYS A 228 3.86 2.95 11.31
CA LYS A 228 3.36 3.25 9.97
C LYS A 228 1.97 3.87 10.10
N ILE A 229 1.75 4.99 9.43
CA ILE A 229 0.47 5.70 9.46
C ILE A 229 -0.02 5.77 8.02
N GLU A 230 -1.04 5.00 7.67
CA GLU A 230 -1.48 4.89 6.28
C GLU A 230 -2.83 5.56 6.09
N GLU A 231 -3.04 6.09 4.89
CA GLU A 231 -4.37 6.47 4.43
C GLU A 231 -4.91 5.35 3.53
N SER A 232 -6.11 4.87 3.83
CA SER A 232 -6.82 3.90 3.00
C SER A 232 -8.24 4.37 2.69
N ARG A 233 -8.84 3.82 1.64
CA ARG A 233 -10.28 3.95 1.43
C ARG A 233 -10.98 3.05 2.44
N LYS A 234 -12.06 3.56 3.03
CA LYS A 234 -12.93 2.72 3.84
C LYS A 234 -13.77 1.86 2.89
N ASP A 235 -13.36 0.61 2.67
CA ASP A 235 -14.11 -0.31 1.81
C ASP A 235 -15.51 -0.57 2.38
N MET A 236 -16.50 -0.60 1.47
CA MET A 236 -17.92 -0.75 1.77
C MET A 236 -18.23 -2.13 2.33
N PHE A 237 -18.39 -2.21 3.65
CA PHE A 237 -19.21 -3.25 4.27
C PHE A 237 -19.97 -2.66 5.45
N SER A 238 -21.11 -1.98 5.24
CA SER A 238 -22.28 -2.07 6.16
C SER A 238 -23.46 -1.08 6.03
N SER A 239 -23.51 -0.05 5.16
CA SER A 239 -24.66 0.91 5.29
C SER A 239 -25.31 1.50 4.04
N GLY A 240 -24.85 1.28 2.81
CA GLY A 240 -25.52 1.82 1.61
C GLY A 240 -25.52 3.36 1.50
N GLU A 241 -24.81 4.06 2.38
CA GLU A 241 -24.51 5.49 2.25
C GLU A 241 -23.28 5.67 1.33
N ASP A 242 -23.28 6.73 0.53
CA ASP A 242 -22.18 7.08 -0.37
C ASP A 242 -20.95 7.54 0.45
N THR A 243 -20.15 6.57 0.85
CA THR A 243 -18.95 6.74 1.68
C THR A 243 -17.67 6.82 0.85
N ARG A 244 -17.77 7.04 -0.47
CA ARG A 244 -16.61 7.10 -1.40
C ARG A 244 -15.61 8.22 -1.07
N LEU A 245 -16.10 9.28 -0.42
CA LEU A 245 -15.27 10.39 0.07
C LEU A 245 -14.65 10.13 1.44
N ASN A 246 -15.12 9.11 2.17
CA ASN A 246 -14.54 8.77 3.45
C ASN A 246 -13.19 8.08 3.25
N ARG A 247 -12.22 8.60 3.98
CA ARG A 247 -10.86 8.10 4.08
C ARG A 247 -10.62 7.64 5.50
N LEU A 248 -9.67 6.72 5.64
CA LEU A 248 -9.32 6.11 6.90
C LEU A 248 -7.85 6.35 7.18
N ILE A 249 -7.53 6.87 8.36
CA ILE A 249 -6.17 6.86 8.89
C ILE A 249 -5.99 5.60 9.72
N ASP A 250 -5.08 4.74 9.27
CA ASP A 250 -4.70 3.51 9.94
C ASP A 250 -3.37 3.70 10.68
N VAL A 251 -3.38 3.49 12.00
CA VAL A 251 -2.15 3.49 12.80
C VAL A 251 -1.70 2.05 13.04
N CYS A 252 -0.54 1.72 12.48
CA CYS A 252 0.09 0.41 12.54
C CYS A 252 1.45 0.50 13.22
N PHE A 253 1.76 -0.39 14.16
CA PHE A 253 3.01 -0.29 14.91
C PHE A 253 3.57 -1.65 15.35
N VAL A 254 4.90 -1.74 15.52
CA VAL A 254 5.59 -2.95 15.97
C VAL A 254 6.94 -2.60 16.62
N ALA A 255 7.32 -3.34 17.66
CA ALA A 255 8.68 -3.34 18.19
C ALA A 255 9.46 -4.51 17.59
N SER A 256 10.76 -4.34 17.35
CA SER A 256 11.65 -5.35 16.80
C SER A 256 13.06 -5.22 17.40
N THR A 257 13.98 -6.09 17.01
CA THR A 257 15.38 -6.06 17.44
C THR A 257 16.33 -5.96 16.26
N LEU A 258 17.54 -5.43 16.50
CA LEU A 258 18.60 -5.39 15.48
C LEU A 258 19.11 -6.77 15.05
N TYR A 259 18.73 -7.84 15.74
CA TYR A 259 19.21 -9.20 15.48
C TYR A 259 18.34 -9.96 14.47
N GLU A 260 17.26 -9.35 13.99
CA GLU A 260 16.28 -9.98 13.12
C GLU A 260 16.70 -9.98 11.65
N GLY A 261 16.70 -11.16 11.02
CA GLY A 261 17.14 -11.33 9.63
C GLY A 261 16.17 -10.81 8.56
N TRP A 262 14.95 -10.42 8.95
CA TRP A 262 13.90 -9.97 8.03
C TRP A 262 13.69 -8.45 8.06
N LEU A 263 14.44 -7.69 8.86
CA LEU A 263 14.26 -6.24 9.01
C LEU A 263 14.31 -5.52 7.65
N GLU A 264 15.28 -5.88 6.79
CA GLU A 264 15.39 -5.38 5.42
C GLU A 264 14.10 -5.58 4.61
N ARG A 265 13.43 -6.74 4.75
CA ARG A 265 12.19 -7.03 4.04
C ARG A 265 11.07 -6.07 4.44
N PHE A 266 11.03 -5.65 5.70
CA PHE A 266 10.01 -4.73 6.20
C PHE A 266 10.00 -3.41 5.42
N PHE A 267 11.18 -2.90 5.06
CA PHE A 267 11.34 -1.62 4.37
C PHE A 267 11.21 -1.71 2.84
N THR A 268 11.30 -2.91 2.24
CA THR A 268 11.30 -3.09 0.78
C THR A 268 9.92 -3.35 0.15
N SER A 269 8.86 -3.49 0.93
CA SER A 269 7.51 -3.76 0.39
C SER A 269 6.48 -2.84 1.04
N GLU A 270 5.85 -1.97 0.25
CA GLU A 270 4.71 -1.16 0.69
C GLU A 270 3.59 -2.03 1.27
N LYS A 271 3.49 -3.30 0.82
CA LYS A 271 2.48 -4.28 1.21
C LYS A 271 2.85 -5.15 2.42
N ASN A 272 3.94 -4.89 3.14
CA ASN A 272 4.28 -5.66 4.36
C ASN A 272 3.39 -5.30 5.58
N THR A 273 2.09 -5.15 5.32
CA THR A 273 1.01 -5.01 6.29
C THR A 273 0.80 -6.27 7.12
N GLY A 274 1.29 -7.44 6.68
CA GLY A 274 1.12 -8.72 7.38
C GLY A 274 1.69 -8.77 8.81
N LEU A 275 2.80 -8.07 9.07
CA LEU A 275 3.35 -7.92 10.43
C LEU A 275 2.55 -6.92 11.27
N LEU A 276 1.92 -5.93 10.62
CA LEU A 276 1.10 -4.89 11.24
C LEU A 276 -0.34 -5.37 11.53
N VAL A 277 -0.81 -6.41 10.81
CA VAL A 277 -2.06 -7.15 11.07
C VAL A 277 -2.02 -7.80 12.46
N GLY A 278 -0.83 -8.18 12.94
CA GLY A 278 -0.64 -8.74 14.27
C GLY A 278 -1.05 -7.80 15.40
N THR A 279 -0.72 -6.52 15.24
CA THR A 279 -1.10 -5.43 16.14
C THR A 279 -2.60 -5.13 16.06
N ARG A 280 -3.18 -5.10 14.85
CA ARG A 280 -4.64 -4.97 14.66
C ARG A 280 -5.41 -6.07 15.40
N LYS A 281 -4.93 -7.32 15.33
CA LYS A 281 -5.53 -8.47 16.05
C LYS A 281 -5.40 -8.33 17.56
N TYR A 282 -4.25 -7.87 18.06
CA TYR A 282 -4.06 -7.61 19.49
C TYR A 282 -4.99 -6.51 19.99
N ILE A 283 -5.10 -5.38 19.27
CA ILE A 283 -6.00 -4.28 19.63
C ILE A 283 -7.46 -4.74 19.60
N ALA A 284 -7.88 -5.41 18.52
CA ALA A 284 -9.26 -5.93 18.38
C ALA A 284 -9.64 -6.88 19.53
N LYS A 285 -8.71 -7.71 19.99
CA LYS A 285 -8.92 -8.66 21.09
C LYS A 285 -8.93 -7.99 22.47
N ASN A 286 -8.20 -6.89 22.64
CA ASN A 286 -8.07 -6.15 23.90
C ASN A 286 -8.79 -4.79 23.88
N GLN A 287 -9.78 -4.61 22.99
CA GLN A 287 -10.58 -3.39 22.85
C GLN A 287 -11.21 -2.87 24.16
N LYS A 288 -11.39 -3.74 25.17
CA LYS A 288 -11.89 -3.34 26.50
C LYS A 288 -10.86 -2.64 27.37
N GLU A 289 -9.56 -2.85 27.13
CA GLU A 289 -8.45 -2.23 27.86
C GLU A 289 -7.87 -1.03 27.10
N ILE A 290 -7.94 -1.08 25.77
CA ILE A 290 -7.56 0.02 24.86
C ILE A 290 -8.85 0.72 24.43
N GLU A 291 -9.34 1.67 25.24
CA GLU A 291 -10.47 2.54 24.85
C GLU A 291 -10.12 3.36 23.58
N GLY A 292 -10.56 2.93 22.41
CA GLY A 292 -10.42 3.72 21.18
C GLY A 292 -10.48 2.92 19.89
N SER A 293 -10.89 3.60 18.82
CA SER A 293 -10.71 3.11 17.45
C SER A 293 -9.24 3.28 17.06
N PHE A 294 -8.66 2.29 16.37
CA PHE A 294 -7.37 2.43 15.66
C PHE A 294 -7.57 2.90 14.20
N GLU A 295 -8.83 3.08 13.83
CA GLU A 295 -9.34 3.50 12.54
C GLU A 295 -9.98 4.89 12.68
N PHE A 296 -9.36 5.92 12.10
CA PHE A 296 -9.85 7.30 12.19
C PHE A 296 -10.42 7.74 10.84
N VAL A 297 -11.74 7.83 10.77
CA VAL A 297 -12.46 8.14 9.54
C VAL A 297 -12.58 9.65 9.38
N TYR A 298 -12.36 10.14 8.16
CA TYR A 298 -12.59 11.54 7.81
C TYR A 298 -13.12 11.68 6.39
N ASP A 299 -13.77 12.80 6.09
CA ASP A 299 -14.22 13.14 4.74
C ASP A 299 -13.09 13.89 4.02
N LYS A 300 -12.64 13.35 2.87
CA LYS A 300 -11.57 13.95 2.05
C LYS A 300 -11.88 15.39 1.63
N GLU A 301 -13.15 15.75 1.54
CA GLU A 301 -13.57 17.09 1.16
C GLU A 301 -13.69 18.07 2.32
N ASP A 302 -13.72 17.59 3.57
CA ASP A 302 -13.84 18.41 4.78
C ASP A 302 -12.53 18.42 5.62
N PRO A 303 -11.73 19.50 5.53
CA PRO A 303 -10.48 19.64 6.27
C PRO A 303 -10.62 19.56 7.80
N GLU A 304 -11.77 19.93 8.38
CA GLU A 304 -11.96 19.88 9.83
C GLU A 304 -12.12 18.43 10.31
N THR A 305 -12.75 17.57 9.51
CA THR A 305 -12.84 16.14 9.80
C THR A 305 -11.46 15.48 9.72
N LEU A 306 -10.63 15.86 8.73
CA LEU A 306 -9.25 15.41 8.64
C LEU A 306 -8.45 15.85 9.87
N ARG A 307 -8.57 17.12 10.27
CA ARG A 307 -7.86 17.63 11.46
C ARG A 307 -8.24 16.83 12.70
N THR A 308 -9.54 16.59 12.89
CA THR A 308 -10.06 15.80 14.01
C THR A 308 -9.52 14.37 13.99
N ALA A 309 -9.53 13.69 12.83
CA ALA A 309 -9.02 12.34 12.69
C ALA A 309 -7.50 12.25 12.97
N VAL A 310 -6.73 13.24 12.51
CA VAL A 310 -5.30 13.34 12.78
C VAL A 310 -5.05 13.56 14.28
N GLU A 311 -5.74 14.50 14.92
CA GLU A 311 -5.65 14.75 16.37
C GLU A 311 -5.96 13.48 17.17
N GLN A 312 -7.06 12.79 16.86
CA GLN A 312 -7.44 11.54 17.53
C GLN A 312 -6.40 10.43 17.33
N SER A 313 -5.82 10.31 16.13
CA SER A 313 -4.79 9.31 15.86
C SER A 313 -3.48 9.58 16.60
N VAL A 314 -3.11 10.85 16.77
CA VAL A 314 -1.98 11.28 17.60
C VAL A 314 -2.23 10.92 19.06
N ASP A 315 -3.41 11.27 19.59
CA ASP A 315 -3.79 10.96 20.96
C ASP A 315 -3.74 9.45 21.22
N TYR A 316 -4.21 8.65 20.26
CA TYR A 316 -4.12 7.20 20.31
C TYR A 316 -2.67 6.71 20.37
N ILE A 317 -1.79 7.23 19.51
CA ILE A 317 -0.36 6.88 19.52
C ILE A 317 0.27 7.19 20.88
N LEU A 318 0.06 8.40 21.40
CA LEU A 318 0.65 8.83 22.66
C LEU A 318 0.10 8.05 23.86
N LYS A 319 -1.20 7.77 23.89
CA LYS A 319 -1.86 7.12 25.02
C LYS A 319 -1.63 5.62 25.07
N TYR A 320 -1.50 4.96 23.91
CA TYR A 320 -1.48 3.50 23.84
C TYR A 320 -0.23 2.91 23.18
N VAL A 321 0.29 3.52 22.11
CA VAL A 321 1.41 2.96 21.35
C VAL A 321 2.75 3.24 22.02
N ILE A 322 3.00 4.49 22.41
CA ILE A 322 4.26 4.88 23.04
C ILE A 322 4.50 4.12 24.37
N PRO A 323 3.51 3.97 25.28
CA PRO A 323 3.70 3.19 26.49
C PRO A 323 4.07 1.72 26.22
N LEU A 324 3.48 1.10 25.19
CA LEU A 324 3.83 -0.28 24.80
C LEU A 324 5.29 -0.40 24.35
N PHE A 325 5.80 0.60 23.64
CA PHE A 325 7.23 0.64 23.30
C PHE A 325 8.10 0.89 24.52
N ASP A 326 7.69 1.77 25.43
CA ASP A 326 8.49 2.11 26.60
C ASP A 326 8.60 0.95 27.61
N GLU A 327 7.70 -0.03 27.56
CA GLU A 327 7.84 -1.33 28.26
C GLU A 327 8.94 -2.24 27.67
N ILE A 328 9.36 -2.01 26.42
CA ILE A 328 10.31 -2.84 25.67
C ILE A 328 11.62 -2.07 25.53
N ILE A 329 12.57 -2.39 26.40
CA ILE A 329 13.84 -1.64 26.52
C ILE A 329 15.06 -2.48 26.13
N ASP A 330 14.90 -3.80 26.05
CA ASP A 330 15.96 -4.76 25.76
C ASP A 330 15.39 -6.04 25.13
N VAL A 331 16.27 -6.95 24.70
CA VAL A 331 15.88 -8.22 24.06
C VAL A 331 15.03 -9.09 25.00
N LYS A 332 15.29 -9.03 26.30
CA LYS A 332 14.56 -9.80 27.32
C LYS A 332 13.10 -9.36 27.37
N THR A 333 12.85 -8.07 27.57
CA THR A 333 11.53 -7.44 27.60
C THR A 333 10.83 -7.52 26.25
N PHE A 334 11.57 -7.48 25.13
CA PHE A 334 11.02 -7.76 23.81
C PHE A 334 10.43 -9.16 23.75
N LEU A 335 11.21 -10.20 24.09
CA LEU A 335 10.76 -11.59 24.09
C LEU A 335 9.48 -11.78 24.92
N LYS A 336 9.41 -11.17 26.11
CA LYS A 336 8.22 -11.20 26.98
C LYS A 336 6.97 -10.61 26.32
N ASN A 337 7.14 -9.58 25.50
CA ASN A 337 6.05 -8.80 24.94
C ASN A 337 5.73 -9.14 23.47
N THR A 338 6.42 -10.11 22.87
CA THR A 338 6.19 -10.54 21.46
C THR A 338 4.73 -10.88 21.16
N TYR A 339 3.99 -11.43 22.14
CA TYR A 339 2.57 -11.74 22.01
C TYR A 339 1.68 -10.50 21.79
N LYS A 340 2.11 -9.32 22.24
CA LYS A 340 1.38 -8.05 22.05
C LYS A 340 1.41 -7.56 20.60
N PHE A 341 2.30 -8.13 19.78
CA PHE A 341 2.46 -7.76 18.37
C PHE A 341 2.11 -8.90 17.41
N SER A 342 1.60 -10.03 17.92
CA SER A 342 1.41 -11.29 17.18
C SER A 342 2.61 -11.65 16.29
N TYR A 343 3.80 -11.54 16.88
CA TYR A 343 5.06 -11.72 16.20
C TYR A 343 5.23 -13.13 15.62
N SER A 344 5.68 -13.25 14.36
CA SER A 344 5.86 -14.53 13.66
C SER A 344 7.31 -14.81 13.20
N GLY A 345 8.28 -14.04 13.68
CA GLY A 345 9.70 -14.24 13.36
C GLY A 345 10.32 -15.38 14.18
N ASP A 346 11.52 -15.80 13.77
CA ASP A 346 12.30 -16.80 14.51
C ASP A 346 12.96 -16.16 15.74
N LEU A 347 12.35 -16.39 16.90
CA LEU A 347 12.85 -15.89 18.19
C LEU A 347 14.00 -16.72 18.77
N PHE A 348 14.26 -17.92 18.21
CA PHE A 348 15.25 -18.85 18.75
C PHE A 348 16.64 -18.22 18.97
N PRO A 349 17.17 -17.43 18.02
CA PRO A 349 18.50 -16.84 18.19
C PRO A 349 18.57 -15.82 19.35
N LEU A 350 17.46 -15.17 19.70
CA LEU A 350 17.44 -14.13 20.73
C LEU A 350 17.64 -14.68 22.14
N TYR A 351 17.29 -15.95 22.38
CA TYR A 351 17.49 -16.58 23.70
C TYR A 351 18.96 -16.68 24.08
N PHE A 352 19.88 -16.76 23.11
CA PHE A 352 21.33 -16.80 23.39
C PHE A 352 21.90 -15.45 23.85
N LEU A 353 21.13 -14.37 23.72
CA LEU A 353 21.47 -13.04 24.23
C LEU A 353 21.00 -12.83 25.68
N ILE A 354 20.38 -13.85 26.29
CA ILE A 354 19.91 -13.82 27.67
C ILE A 354 20.84 -14.67 28.53
N ASP A 355 21.48 -14.04 29.51
CA ASP A 355 22.44 -14.72 30.41
C ASP A 355 21.80 -15.95 31.09
N ASP A 356 20.58 -15.79 31.64
CA ASP A 356 19.80 -16.85 32.32
C ASP A 356 18.69 -17.43 31.43
N HIS A 357 18.99 -17.74 30.17
CA HIS A 357 18.02 -18.19 29.16
C HIS A 357 17.13 -19.37 29.63
N HIS A 358 17.66 -20.33 30.38
CA HIS A 358 16.90 -21.50 30.86
C HIS A 358 15.79 -21.09 31.86
N GLU A 359 16.13 -20.28 32.87
CA GLU A 359 15.15 -19.80 33.84
C GLU A 359 14.12 -18.88 33.17
N PHE A 360 14.57 -18.06 32.23
CA PHE A 360 13.71 -17.19 31.44
C PHE A 360 12.66 -17.97 30.64
N ILE A 361 13.08 -19.00 29.89
CA ILE A 361 12.17 -19.83 29.08
C ILE A 361 11.13 -20.54 29.95
N LEU A 362 11.55 -21.09 31.10
CA LEU A 362 10.63 -21.70 32.05
C LEU A 362 9.60 -20.71 32.59
N GLN A 363 10.02 -19.49 32.90
CA GLN A 363 9.11 -18.45 33.38
C GLN A 363 8.12 -18.03 32.29
N GLU A 364 8.59 -17.74 31.08
CA GLU A 364 7.74 -17.27 29.98
C GLU A 364 6.72 -18.33 29.56
N ASN A 365 7.10 -19.61 29.55
CA ASN A 365 6.16 -20.70 29.26
C ASN A 365 5.09 -20.86 30.34
N LYS A 366 5.44 -20.69 31.62
CA LYS A 366 4.45 -20.67 32.71
C LYS A 366 3.47 -19.51 32.56
N GLU A 367 3.98 -18.31 32.28
CA GLU A 367 3.15 -17.13 32.09
C GLU A 367 2.27 -17.25 30.83
N PHE A 368 2.80 -17.79 29.73
CA PHE A 368 2.03 -18.11 28.53
C PHE A 368 0.90 -19.10 28.83
N PHE A 369 1.20 -20.16 29.59
CA PHE A 369 0.21 -21.16 29.97
C PHE A 369 -0.92 -20.56 30.82
N GLU A 370 -0.60 -19.72 31.80
CA GLU A 370 -1.62 -19.01 32.61
C GLU A 370 -2.46 -18.05 31.75
N ARG A 371 -1.86 -17.37 30.77
CA ARG A 371 -2.61 -16.56 29.80
C ARG A 371 -3.52 -17.42 28.91
N ALA A 372 -3.00 -18.53 28.40
CA ALA A 372 -3.70 -19.41 27.48
C ALA A 372 -4.90 -20.14 28.12
N LYS A 373 -4.85 -20.43 29.43
CA LYS A 373 -6.01 -20.94 30.20
C LYS A 373 -7.21 -20.00 30.15
N ASN A 374 -6.95 -18.70 30.16
CA ASN A 374 -7.97 -17.66 30.16
C ASN A 374 -8.40 -17.26 28.73
N ASP A 375 -7.77 -17.84 27.70
CA ASP A 375 -8.07 -17.57 26.30
C ASP A 375 -9.21 -18.49 25.78
N PRO A 376 -10.31 -17.95 25.22
CA PRO A 376 -11.46 -18.74 24.76
C PRO A 376 -11.18 -19.75 23.65
N ILE A 377 -10.09 -19.57 22.90
CA ILE A 377 -9.66 -20.43 21.79
C ILE A 377 -8.61 -21.42 22.29
N LEU A 378 -7.55 -20.94 22.95
CA LEU A 378 -6.45 -21.80 23.40
C LEU A 378 -6.87 -22.75 24.53
N SER A 379 -7.81 -22.35 25.39
CA SER A 379 -8.37 -23.21 26.45
C SER A 379 -9.11 -24.45 25.93
N ARG A 380 -9.42 -24.50 24.63
CA ARG A 380 -10.06 -25.65 23.96
C ARG A 380 -9.05 -26.69 23.47
N ILE A 381 -7.76 -26.39 23.51
CA ILE A 381 -6.70 -27.33 23.10
C ILE A 381 -6.62 -28.45 24.15
N PRO A 382 -6.89 -29.72 23.77
CA PRO A 382 -6.74 -30.84 24.68
C PRO A 382 -5.30 -30.95 25.18
N ASP A 383 -5.12 -31.22 26.47
CA ASP A 383 -3.81 -31.38 27.11
C ASP A 383 -2.83 -30.21 26.85
N LEU A 384 -3.35 -28.98 26.79
CA LEU A 384 -2.54 -27.76 26.58
C LEU A 384 -1.31 -27.69 27.49
N SER A 385 -1.43 -28.12 28.76
CA SER A 385 -0.30 -28.18 29.70
C SER A 385 0.83 -29.08 29.18
N LYS A 386 0.47 -30.27 28.70
CA LYS A 386 1.41 -31.25 28.16
C LYS A 386 2.07 -30.73 26.88
N SER A 387 1.28 -30.12 25.99
CA SER A 387 1.80 -29.52 24.76
C SER A 387 2.79 -28.38 25.04
N VAL A 388 2.54 -27.56 26.06
CA VAL A 388 3.46 -26.49 26.48
C VAL A 388 4.72 -27.08 27.11
N GLU A 389 4.61 -28.08 27.98
CA GLU A 389 5.75 -28.77 28.58
C GLU A 389 6.65 -29.44 27.54
N GLU A 390 6.07 -30.14 26.56
CA GLU A 390 6.81 -30.78 25.46
C GLU A 390 7.54 -29.74 24.60
N SER A 391 6.88 -28.64 24.25
CA SER A 391 7.47 -27.54 23.48
C SER A 391 8.60 -26.84 24.24
N THR A 392 8.43 -26.67 25.56
CA THR A 392 9.44 -26.08 26.46
C THR A 392 10.69 -26.95 26.47
N LYS A 393 10.52 -28.26 26.68
CA LYS A 393 11.63 -29.21 26.71
C LYS A 393 12.35 -29.28 25.37
N GLU A 394 11.63 -29.28 24.25
CA GLU A 394 12.24 -29.25 22.93
C GLU A 394 13.11 -27.99 22.72
N LEU A 395 12.63 -26.83 23.17
CA LEU A 395 13.38 -25.58 23.11
C LEU A 395 14.63 -25.62 24.00
N GLU A 396 14.50 -26.13 25.23
CA GLU A 396 15.63 -26.32 26.16
C GLU A 396 16.70 -27.25 25.57
N ASP A 397 16.29 -28.41 25.04
CA ASP A 397 17.20 -29.37 24.42
C ASP A 397 17.93 -28.76 23.21
N LYS A 398 17.23 -27.96 22.39
CA LYS A 398 17.85 -27.23 21.26
C LYS A 398 18.88 -26.21 21.71
N ILE A 399 18.59 -25.41 22.73
CA ILE A 399 19.51 -24.40 23.25
C ILE A 399 20.73 -25.09 23.88
N LYS A 400 20.50 -26.12 24.70
CA LYS A 400 21.57 -26.89 25.32
C LYS A 400 22.50 -27.52 24.29
N ALA A 401 21.95 -28.11 23.22
CA ALA A 401 22.74 -28.70 22.14
C ALA A 401 23.65 -27.68 21.41
N VAL A 402 23.30 -26.39 21.45
CA VAL A 402 24.14 -25.32 20.91
C VAL A 402 25.17 -24.85 21.95
N ILE A 403 24.77 -24.67 23.22
CA ILE A 403 25.67 -24.18 24.29
C ILE A 403 26.76 -25.20 24.64
N ASP A 404 26.43 -26.49 24.66
CA ASP A 404 27.38 -27.56 24.97
C ASP A 404 28.47 -27.69 23.88
N ASP A 405 28.22 -27.18 22.68
CA ASP A 405 29.19 -27.05 21.59
C ASP A 405 29.70 -25.59 21.51
N ARG A 406 30.82 -25.34 22.19
CA ARG A 406 31.42 -23.99 22.25
C ARG A 406 31.70 -23.37 20.88
N ASN A 407 32.06 -24.18 19.87
CA ASN A 407 32.30 -23.66 18.53
C ASN A 407 30.99 -23.18 17.91
N ARG A 408 29.95 -24.01 17.99
CA ARG A 408 28.61 -23.68 17.48
C ARG A 408 27.98 -22.49 18.20
N TYR A 409 28.16 -22.38 19.51
CA TYR A 409 27.71 -21.23 20.29
C TYR A 409 28.38 -19.92 19.84
N ASN A 410 29.71 -19.93 19.68
CA ASN A 410 30.43 -18.76 19.18
C ASN A 410 29.99 -18.39 17.76
N GLU A 411 29.83 -19.36 16.85
CA GLU A 411 29.32 -19.12 15.50
C GLU A 411 27.93 -18.45 15.50
N PHE A 412 27.05 -18.84 16.44
CA PHE A 412 25.75 -18.20 16.61
C PHE A 412 25.87 -16.75 17.06
N LEU A 413 26.72 -16.46 18.05
CA LEU A 413 26.95 -15.10 18.53
C LEU A 413 27.57 -14.21 17.45
N ASP A 414 28.53 -14.74 16.69
CA ASP A 414 29.17 -14.02 15.58
C ASP A 414 28.12 -13.67 14.52
N LYS A 415 27.26 -14.63 14.12
CA LYS A 415 26.19 -14.39 13.16
C LYS A 415 25.17 -13.33 13.65
N LEU A 416 24.84 -13.33 14.95
CA LEU A 416 23.97 -12.32 15.54
C LEU A 416 24.62 -10.93 15.51
N SER A 417 25.91 -10.86 15.83
CA SER A 417 26.70 -9.63 15.75
C SER A 417 26.76 -9.09 14.30
N GLU A 418 27.04 -9.96 13.33
CA GLU A 418 27.03 -9.61 11.90
C GLU A 418 25.65 -9.10 11.45
N THR A 419 24.58 -9.77 11.88
CA THR A 419 23.20 -9.36 11.56
C THR A 419 22.89 -7.98 12.13
N LYS A 420 23.27 -7.74 13.40
CA LYS A 420 23.13 -6.43 14.05
C LYS A 420 23.87 -5.33 13.28
N ILE A 421 25.13 -5.57 12.90
CA ILE A 421 25.93 -4.60 12.14
C ILE A 421 25.27 -4.32 10.78
N LYS A 422 24.88 -5.36 10.05
CA LYS A 422 24.19 -5.23 8.76
C LYS A 422 22.91 -4.40 8.91
N ASN A 423 22.10 -4.69 9.92
CA ASN A 423 20.85 -3.98 10.18
C ASN A 423 21.09 -2.52 10.57
N LEU A 424 22.08 -2.22 11.42
CA LEU A 424 22.47 -0.85 11.75
C LEU A 424 22.88 -0.05 10.50
N GLU A 425 23.69 -0.64 9.62
CA GLU A 425 24.08 0.00 8.36
C GLU A 425 22.89 0.22 7.43
N TYR A 426 21.97 -0.75 7.37
CA TYR A 426 20.76 -0.64 6.58
C TYR A 426 19.86 0.49 7.10
N LEU A 427 19.58 0.53 8.41
CA LEU A 427 18.74 1.57 9.02
C LEU A 427 19.30 2.96 8.81
N LYS A 428 20.63 3.15 8.89
CA LYS A 428 21.28 4.43 8.57
C LYS A 428 20.99 4.92 7.15
N LYS A 429 20.86 4.00 6.18
CA LYS A 429 20.49 4.33 4.80
C LYS A 429 19.02 4.68 4.67
N GLN A 430 18.17 4.17 5.57
CA GLN A 430 16.73 4.42 5.53
C GLN A 430 16.33 5.76 6.14
N VAL A 431 17.13 6.41 6.98
CA VAL A 431 16.75 7.70 7.57
C VAL A 431 16.77 8.82 6.52
N ILE A 432 15.70 9.60 6.44
CA ILE A 432 15.68 10.86 5.67
C ILE A 432 16.35 11.92 6.54
N ASN A 433 17.49 12.45 6.07
CA ASN A 433 18.20 13.57 6.71
C ASN A 433 17.54 14.92 6.42
#